data_AF-A0A7J3NRI3-F1
#
_entry.id   AF-A0A7J3NRI3-F1
#
_cell.length_a   1.000
_cell.length_b   1.000
_cell.length_c   1.000
_cell.angle_alpha   90.00
_cell.angle_beta   90.00
_cell.angle_gamma   90.00
#
_symmetry.space_group_name_H-M   'P 1'
#
loop_
_entity.id
_entity.type
_entity.pdbx_description
1 polymer ?
#
loop_
_entity_poly.entity_id
_entity_poly.type
_entity_poly.pdbx_seq_one_letter_code
_entity_poly.pdbx_strand_id
1 'polypeptide(L)' 'MAGIPAGMSKADLRTFLEELQRVYREYFNMKVHKTRDDLTILNNLARSISQLKKALQEMGES' A
#
# COMPACT_ATOMS: atom_id res chain seq x y z
N MET A 1 3.67 12.34 11.94
CA MET A 1 3.60 11.99 10.51
C MET A 1 4.36 10.68 10.33
N ALA A 2 3.69 9.57 10.04
CA ALA A 2 4.38 8.34 9.60
C ALA A 2 4.77 8.56 8.13
N GLY A 3 5.78 9.42 7.96
CA GLY A 3 6.27 9.88 6.67
C GLY A 3 7.05 8.76 6.00
N ILE A 4 6.97 8.74 4.68
CA ILE A 4 7.84 7.98 3.80
C ILE A 4 9.28 7.96 4.38
N PRO A 5 9.99 6.82 4.38
CA PRO A 5 11.38 6.76 4.80
C PRO A 5 12.19 7.89 4.14
N ALA A 6 12.84 8.72 4.95
CA ALA A 6 13.61 9.85 4.45
C ALA A 6 14.67 9.34 3.45
N GLY A 7 14.64 9.85 2.21
CA GLY A 7 15.55 9.47 1.14
C GLY A 7 14.97 8.54 0.06
N MET A 8 13.72 8.07 0.20
CA MET A 8 13.07 7.28 -0.86
C MET A 8 12.67 8.16 -2.05
N SER A 9 13.10 7.81 -3.26
CA SER A 9 12.74 8.57 -4.46
C SER A 9 11.26 8.36 -4.82
N LYS A 10 10.70 9.28 -5.62
CA LYS A 10 9.34 9.13 -6.18
C LYS A 10 9.19 7.83 -6.99
N ALA A 11 10.25 7.39 -7.67
CA ALA A 11 10.25 6.15 -8.43
C ALA A 11 10.17 4.94 -7.49
N ASP A 12 10.98 4.91 -6.44
CA ASP A 12 10.98 3.82 -5.45
C ASP A 12 9.64 3.70 -4.73
N LEU A 13 9.03 4.83 -4.37
CA LEU A 13 7.68 4.89 -3.81
C LEU A 13 6.62 4.30 -4.74
N ARG A 14 6.74 4.58 -6.04
CA ARG A 14 5.81 4.06 -7.05
C ARG A 14 5.98 2.55 -7.18
N THR A 15 7.21 2.06 -7.27
CA THR A 15 7.50 0.62 -7.28
C THR A 15 6.99 -0.07 -6.02
N PHE A 16 7.21 0.53 -4.84
CA PHE A 16 6.71 0.00 -3.58
C PHE A 16 5.18 -0.05 -3.53
N LEU A 17 4.50 0.99 -4.02
CA LEU A 17 3.05 1.02 -4.13
C LEU A 17 2.53 -0.09 -5.07
N GLU A 18 3.19 -0.33 -6.20
CA GLU A 18 2.84 -1.37 -7.17
C GLU A 18 2.96 -2.77 -6.54
N GLU A 19 4.05 -3.04 -5.81
CA GLU A 19 4.25 -4.29 -5.08
C GLU A 19 3.20 -4.48 -3.96
N LEU A 20 2.89 -3.43 -3.19
CA LEU A 20 1.84 -3.48 -2.17
C LEU A 20 0.46 -3.80 -2.75
N GLN A 21 0.12 -3.21 -3.91
CA GLN A 21 -1.13 -3.53 -4.60
C GLN A 21 -1.15 -4.97 -5.13
N ARG A 22 -0.01 -5.47 -5.60
CA ARG A 22 0.14 -6.87 -6.01
C ARG A 22 -0.07 -7.81 -4.83
N VAL A 23 0.62 -7.60 -3.71
CA VAL A 23 0.46 -8.41 -2.48
C VAL A 23 -0.98 -8.39 -1.98
N TYR A 24 -1.62 -7.21 -1.98
CA TYR A 24 -3.04 -7.10 -1.63
C TYR A 24 -3.92 -7.98 -2.52
N ARG A 25 -3.73 -7.95 -3.84
CA ARG A 25 -4.50 -8.77 -4.80
C ARG A 25 -4.24 -10.26 -4.61
N GLU A 26 -2.98 -10.65 -4.47
CA GLU A 26 -2.60 -12.05 -4.24
C GLU A 26 -3.25 -12.58 -2.95
N TYR A 27 -3.14 -11.83 -1.84
CA TYR A 27 -3.73 -12.22 -0.56
C TYR A 27 -5.27 -12.25 -0.60
N PHE A 28 -5.87 -11.27 -1.28
CA PHE A 28 -7.32 -11.24 -1.50
C PHE A 28 -7.79 -12.47 -2.30
N ASN A 29 -7.03 -12.92 -3.29
CA ASN A 29 -7.38 -14.07 -4.12
C ASN A 29 -7.03 -15.43 -3.49
N MET A 30 -6.14 -15.48 -2.51
CA MET A 30 -5.59 -16.73 -1.96
C MET A 30 -6.61 -17.62 -1.23
N LYS A 31 -7.74 -17.05 -0.77
CA LYS A 31 -8.77 -17.79 -0.02
C LYS A 31 -10.16 -17.38 -0.45
N VAL A 32 -11.03 -18.37 -0.69
CA VAL A 32 -12.46 -18.13 -1.02
C VAL A 32 -13.21 -17.54 0.18
N HIS A 33 -12.92 -18.04 1.39
CA HIS A 33 -13.49 -17.50 2.64
C HIS A 33 -12.41 -16.79 3.45
N LYS A 34 -12.68 -15.54 3.83
CA LYS A 34 -11.78 -14.69 4.61
C LYS A 34 -12.17 -14.77 6.09
N THR A 35 -11.19 -15.01 6.94
CA THR A 35 -11.32 -14.89 8.38
C THR A 35 -11.30 -13.42 8.80
N ARG A 36 -11.65 -13.13 10.06
CA ARG A 36 -11.53 -11.80 10.64
C ARG A 36 -10.09 -11.26 10.57
N ASP A 37 -9.10 -12.14 10.73
CA ASP A 37 -7.69 -11.77 10.65
C ASP A 37 -7.29 -11.44 9.22
N ASP A 38 -7.75 -12.24 8.24
CA ASP A 38 -7.50 -11.94 6.83
C ASP A 38 -8.10 -10.57 6.44
N LEU A 39 -9.30 -10.24 6.94
CA LEU A 39 -9.93 -8.92 6.72
C LEU A 39 -9.15 -7.79 7.41
N THR A 40 -8.59 -8.04 8.59
CA THR A 40 -7.75 -7.06 9.30
C THR A 40 -6.48 -6.76 8.50
N ILE A 41 -5.83 -7.79 7.97
CA ILE A 41 -4.65 -7.67 7.13
C ILE A 41 -4.98 -6.90 5.84
N LEU A 42 -6.06 -7.26 5.15
CA LEU A 42 -6.51 -6.56 3.94
C LEU A 42 -6.81 -5.08 4.20
N ASN A 43 -7.49 -4.76 5.31
CA ASN A 43 -7.77 -3.37 5.67
C ASN A 43 -6.50 -2.57 5.96
N ASN A 44 -5.53 -3.16 6.65
CA ASN A 44 -4.24 -2.52 6.90
C ASN A 44 -3.48 -2.26 5.59
N LEU A 45 -3.41 -3.25 4.70
CA LEU A 45 -2.79 -3.10 3.38
C LEU A 45 -3.48 -2.01 2.55
N ALA A 46 -4.81 -1.99 2.51
CA ALA A 46 -5.58 -0.96 1.81
C ALA A 46 -5.30 0.45 2.36
N ARG A 47 -5.17 0.59 3.68
CA ARG A 47 -4.83 1.85 4.33
C ARG A 47 -3.43 2.32 3.96
N SER A 48 -2.44 1.42 3.98
CA SER A 48 -1.05 1.73 3.57
C SER A 48 -0.99 2.14 2.10
N ILE A 49 -1.70 1.44 1.21
CA ILE A 49 -1.82 1.80 -0.21
C ILE A 49 -2.39 3.21 -0.38
N SER A 50 -3.45 3.56 0.37
CA SER A 50 -4.07 4.88 0.31
C SER A 50 -3.10 5.98 0.78
N GLN A 51 -2.39 5.75 1.89
CA GLN A 51 -1.39 6.68 2.40
C GLN A 51 -0.24 6.91 1.42
N LEU A 52 0.27 5.85 0.79
CA LEU A 52 1.33 5.95 -0.21
C LEU A 52 0.86 6.67 -1.49
N LYS A 53 -0.37 6.43 -1.95
CA LYS A 53 -0.96 7.16 -3.08
C LYS A 53 -1.02 8.65 -2.80
N LYS A 54 -1.50 9.03 -1.61
CA LYS A 54 -1.56 10.42 -1.18
C LYS A 54 -0.17 11.05 -1.15
N ALA A 55 0.81 10.35 -0.57
CA ALA A 55 2.17 10.86 -0.49
C ALA A 55 2.81 11.04 -1.89
N LEU A 56 2.55 10.13 -2.83
CA LEU A 56 2.99 10.27 -4.23
C LEU A 56 2.32 11.45 -4.95
N GLN A 57 1.06 11.74 -4.65
CA GLN A 57 0.36 12.92 -5.19
C GLN A 57 0.96 14.21 -4.65
N GLU A 58 1.18 14.31 -3.34
CA GLU A 58 1.80 15.47 -2.68
C GLU A 58 3.22 15.74 -3.24
N MET A 59 3.99 14.70 -3.56
CA MET A 59 5.30 14.82 -4.24
C MET A 59 5.23 15.15 -5.75
N GLY A 60 4.05 15.08 -6.37
CA GLY A 60 3.83 15.45 -7.77
C GLY A 60 3.26 16.84 -7.98
N GLU A 61 2.61 17.38 -6.95
CA GLU A 61 2.14 18.77 -6.89
C GLU A 61 3.20 19.74 -6.32
N SER A 62 4.37 19.21 -5.90
CA SER A 62 5.52 19.99 -5.42
C SER A 62 6.54 20.28 -6.52
#